data_AF-A0A2R9UCM7-F1
#
_entry.id   AF-A0A2R9UCM7-F1
#
_cell.length_a   1.000
_cell.length_b   1.000
_cell.length_c   1.000
_cell.angle_alpha   90.00
_cell.angle_beta   90.00
_cell.angle_gamma   90.00
#
_symmetry.space_group_name_H-M   'P 1'
#
loop_
_entity.id
_entity.type
_entity.pdbx_description
1 polymer ?
#
loop_
_entity_poly.entity_id
_entity_poly.type
_entity_poly.pdbx_seq_one_letter_code
_entity_poly.pdbx_strand_id
1 'polypeptide(L)'
;MPKTLTFTGTLTITHCGVCQIPHAIPTEMYDDRLANGGEWHCPNGHKLHFITTRADELERQAAAAKRQLTLARASRDAARDQAAAAHRSAIAYKGHVTRLRNRIANGVCPVAGCRRHFDNVQAHITGQHPEWAAEHPEALS
;
A
#
# COMPACT_ATOMS: atom_id res chain seq x y z
N MET A 1 32.86 34.06 48.79
CA MET A 1 33.88 34.42 47.78
C MET A 1 33.23 34.36 46.41
N PRO A 2 33.18 35.45 45.63
CA PRO A 2 32.71 35.34 44.25
C PRO A 2 33.74 34.54 43.46
N LYS A 3 33.34 33.39 42.94
CA LYS A 3 34.13 32.62 41.97
C LYS A 3 33.79 33.20 40.60
N THR A 4 34.72 33.92 39.98
CA THR A 4 34.56 34.45 38.63
C THR A 4 34.93 33.38 37.60
N LEU A 5 34.25 33.41 36.46
CA LEU A 5 34.51 32.57 35.30
C LEU A 5 34.81 33.48 34.10
N THR A 6 35.88 33.21 33.37
CA THR A 6 36.06 33.77 32.01
C THR A 6 35.58 32.73 31.02
N PHE A 7 34.62 33.08 30.18
CA PHE A 7 34.05 32.19 29.17
C PHE A 7 34.09 32.89 27.80
N THR A 8 34.50 32.16 26.77
CA THR A 8 34.49 32.61 25.38
C THR A 8 33.60 31.65 24.59
N GLY A 9 32.45 32.12 24.13
CA GLY A 9 31.48 31.33 23.39
C GLY A 9 30.10 31.99 23.37
N THR A 10 29.14 31.35 22.70
CA THR A 10 27.75 31.81 22.66
C THR A 10 26.94 31.11 23.75
N LEU A 11 26.05 31.88 24.39
CA LEU A 11 25.10 31.36 25.35
C LEU A 11 23.68 31.49 24.79
N THR A 12 22.89 30.43 24.91
CA THR A 12 21.47 30.43 24.56
C THR A 12 20.64 30.63 25.81
N ILE A 13 19.78 31.64 25.81
CA ILE A 13 18.82 31.88 26.89
C ILE A 13 17.69 30.86 26.77
N THR A 14 17.42 30.16 27.87
CA THR A 14 16.34 29.20 28.01
C THR A 14 15.59 29.40 29.32
N HIS A 15 14.42 28.78 29.45
CA HIS A 15 13.56 28.90 30.62
C HIS A 15 13.36 27.53 31.27
N CYS A 16 13.33 27.50 32.60
CA CYS A 16 12.89 26.31 33.29
C CYS A 16 11.38 26.13 33.14
N GLY A 17 10.92 25.00 32.60
CA GLY A 17 9.49 24.71 32.49
C GLY A 17 8.75 24.59 33.84
N VAL A 18 9.48 24.43 34.95
CA VAL A 18 8.91 24.28 36.30
C VAL A 18 8.88 25.61 37.04
N CYS A 19 10.03 26.25 37.25
CA CYS A 19 10.12 27.49 38.02
C CYS A 19 10.23 28.77 37.17
N GLN A 20 10.16 28.64 35.84
CA GLN A 20 10.12 29.75 34.87
C GLN A 20 11.30 30.72 34.91
N ILE A 21 12.39 30.35 35.60
CA ILE A 21 13.57 31.20 35.68
C ILE A 21 14.31 31.22 34.33
N PRO A 22 14.55 32.41 33.74
CA PRO A 22 15.44 32.53 32.60
C PRO A 22 16.87 32.26 33.03
N HIS A 23 17.60 31.47 32.25
CA HIS A 23 19.02 31.20 32.46
C HIS A 23 19.70 30.91 31.13
N ALA A 24 21.01 31.09 31.08
CA ALA A 24 21.79 30.89 29.88
C ALA A 24 22.67 29.64 30.02
N ILE A 25 22.70 28.81 28.98
CA ILE A 25 23.59 27.65 28.87
C ILE A 25 24.45 27.77 27.59
N PRO A 26 25.61 27.09 27.49
CA PRO A 26 26.38 27.06 26.25
C PRO A 26 25.51 26.63 25.06
N THR A 27 25.59 27.36 23.95
CA THR A 27 24.77 27.06 22.76
C THR A 27 24.99 25.65 22.25
N GLU A 28 26.24 25.17 22.26
CA GLU A 28 26.57 23.79 21.88
C GLU A 28 25.83 22.74 22.72
N MET A 29 25.68 22.99 24.02
CA MET A 29 24.92 22.11 24.91
C MET A 29 23.43 22.16 24.60
N TYR A 30 22.89 23.34 24.31
CA TYR A 30 21.49 23.49 23.90
C TYR A 30 21.21 22.70 22.60
N ASP A 31 22.08 22.86 21.60
CA ASP A 31 21.93 22.24 20.29
C ASP A 31 22.09 20.72 20.35
N ASP A 32 23.07 20.20 21.10
CA ASP A 32 23.23 18.76 21.33
C ASP A 32 21.99 18.17 22.00
N ARG A 33 21.44 18.84 23.02
CA ARG A 33 20.25 18.38 23.74
C ARG A 33 18.99 18.45 22.86
N LEU A 34 18.91 19.41 21.94
CA LEU A 34 17.83 19.49 20.94
C LEU A 34 17.94 18.36 19.89
N ALA A 35 19.15 18.04 19.47
CA ALA A 35 19.41 17.02 18.44
C ALA A 35 19.26 15.59 18.99
N ASN A 36 19.91 15.31 20.11
CA ASN A 36 20.16 13.98 20.65
C ASN A 36 19.44 13.71 21.98
N GLY A 37 18.84 14.73 22.59
CA GLY A 37 18.21 14.61 23.90
C GLY A 37 19.20 14.65 25.05
N GLY A 38 18.74 14.22 26.21
CA GLY A 38 19.47 14.27 27.47
C GLY A 38 18.92 15.30 28.45
N GLU A 39 19.59 15.42 29.60
CA GLU A 39 19.07 16.13 30.76
C GLU A 39 20.01 17.27 31.16
N TRP A 40 19.42 18.34 31.71
CA TRP A 40 20.17 19.41 32.37
C TRP A 40 19.39 19.96 33.56
N HIS A 41 20.06 20.71 34.42
CA HIS A 41 19.42 21.33 35.59
C HIS A 41 19.35 22.84 35.42
N CYS A 42 18.22 23.43 35.81
CA CYS A 42 18.14 24.87 36.00
C CYS A 42 18.94 25.30 37.25
N PRO A 43 19.21 26.60 37.44
CA PRO A 43 19.92 27.11 38.62
C PRO A 43 19.24 26.76 39.96
N ASN A 44 17.93 26.54 39.95
CA ASN A 44 17.15 26.14 41.13
C ASN A 44 17.08 24.61 41.31
N GLY A 45 17.75 23.82 40.48
CA GLY A 45 17.87 22.36 40.62
C GLY A 45 16.82 21.52 39.88
N HIS A 46 15.80 22.11 39.24
CA HIS A 46 14.84 21.33 38.45
C HIS A 46 15.51 20.69 37.23
N LYS A 47 15.27 19.39 37.06
CA LYS A 47 15.69 18.60 35.91
C LYS A 47 14.82 18.91 34.69
N LEU A 48 15.49 19.27 33.61
CA LEU A 48 14.93 19.66 32.32
C LEU A 48 15.42 18.68 31.26
N HIS A 49 14.55 18.38 30.29
CA HIS A 49 14.84 17.56 29.14
C HIS A 49 13.97 18.03 27.96
N PHE A 50 14.41 17.77 26.74
CA PHE A 50 13.59 18.01 25.56
C PHE A 50 12.61 16.84 25.38
N ILE A 51 11.32 17.14 25.28
CA ILE A 51 10.24 16.15 25.17
C ILE A 51 10.27 15.44 23.80
N THR A 52 10.76 16.12 22.77
CA THR A 52 10.93 15.55 21.43
C THR A 52 12.19 16.13 20.82
N THR A 53 13.09 15.24 20.44
CA THR A 53 14.36 15.56 19.79
C THR A 53 14.22 15.49 18.29
N ARG A 54 15.21 16.01 17.56
CA ARG A 54 15.27 15.82 16.11
C ARG A 54 15.41 14.34 15.74
N ALA A 55 16.14 13.56 16.54
CA ALA A 55 16.27 12.12 16.36
C ALA A 55 14.91 11.41 16.48
N ASP A 56 14.13 11.72 17.53
CA ASP A 56 12.79 11.13 17.73
C ASP A 56 11.86 11.41 16.53
N GLU A 57 11.91 12.65 16.01
CA GLU A 57 11.11 13.04 14.86
C GLU A 57 11.52 12.28 13.59
N LEU A 58 12.83 12.13 13.34
CA LEU A 58 13.34 11.35 12.21
C LEU A 58 12.97 9.87 12.32
N GLU A 59 13.03 9.28 13.52
CA GLU A 59 12.60 7.92 13.77
C GLU A 59 11.10 7.73 13.51
N ARG A 60 10.27 8.68 13.96
CA ARG A 60 8.82 8.68 13.68
C ARG A 60 8.55 8.76 12.18
N GLN A 61 9.24 9.63 11.47
CA GLN A 61 9.10 9.78 10.01
C GLN A 61 9.56 8.51 9.28
N ALA A 62 10.69 7.91 9.67
CA ALA A 62 11.17 6.66 9.10
C ALA A 62 10.18 5.51 9.36
N ALA A 63 9.61 5.42 10.56
CA ALA A 63 8.60 4.43 10.89
C ALA A 63 7.30 4.63 10.10
N ALA A 64 6.87 5.88 9.89
CA ALA A 64 5.72 6.21 9.06
C ALA A 64 5.95 5.83 7.59
N ALA A 65 7.10 6.19 7.02
CA ALA A 65 7.49 5.84 5.66
C ALA A 65 7.56 4.32 5.45
N LYS A 66 8.12 3.58 6.41
CA LYS A 66 8.17 2.11 6.36
C LYS A 66 6.77 1.48 6.38
N ARG A 67 5.85 2.02 7.19
CA ARG A 67 4.44 1.60 7.21
C ARG A 67 3.76 1.85 5.87
N GLN A 68 3.92 3.05 5.31
CA GLN A 68 3.36 3.40 4.00
C GLN A 68 3.89 2.48 2.89
N LEU A 69 5.21 2.21 2.86
CA LEU A 69 5.81 1.30 1.89
C LEU A 69 5.25 -0.12 2.01
N THR A 70 5.03 -0.59 3.23
CA THR A 70 4.46 -1.92 3.48
C THR A 70 3.02 -2.00 2.95
N LEU A 71 2.19 -0.99 3.24
CA LEU A 71 0.81 -0.91 2.76
C LEU A 71 0.74 -0.82 1.24
N ALA A 72 1.60 0.01 0.62
CA ALA A 72 1.66 0.14 -0.84
C ALA A 72 2.04 -1.18 -1.52
N ARG A 73 3.01 -1.91 -0.97
CA ARG A 73 3.40 -3.25 -1.47
C ARG A 73 2.26 -4.24 -1.36
N ALA A 74 1.62 -4.33 -0.19
CA ALA A 74 0.48 -5.22 0.02
C ALA A 74 -0.70 -4.90 -0.92
N SER A 75 -1.01 -3.62 -1.13
CA SER A 75 -2.04 -3.19 -2.08
C SER A 75 -1.70 -3.56 -3.52
N ARG A 76 -0.45 -3.35 -3.94
CA ARG A 76 0.04 -3.75 -5.28
C ARG A 76 -0.10 -5.26 -5.48
N ASP A 77 0.34 -6.05 -4.50
CA ASP A 77 0.28 -7.52 -4.57
C ASP A 77 -1.17 -8.00 -4.67
N ALA A 78 -2.06 -7.47 -3.82
CA ALA A 78 -3.49 -7.79 -3.87
C ALA A 78 -4.12 -7.43 -5.23
N ALA A 79 -3.81 -6.25 -5.79
CA ALA A 79 -4.30 -5.84 -7.09
C ALA A 79 -3.81 -6.77 -8.22
N ARG A 80 -2.55 -7.20 -8.16
CA ARG A 80 -1.98 -8.17 -9.11
C ARG A 80 -2.68 -9.52 -9.02
N ASP A 81 -2.92 -10.01 -7.80
CA ASP A 81 -3.59 -11.30 -7.59
C ASP A 81 -5.04 -11.27 -8.06
N GLN A 82 -5.76 -10.17 -7.80
CA GLN A 82 -7.11 -9.96 -8.32
C GLN A 82 -7.13 -9.92 -9.85
N ALA A 83 -6.22 -9.18 -10.48
CA ALA A 83 -6.12 -9.13 -11.94
C ALA A 83 -5.81 -10.51 -12.53
N ALA A 84 -4.89 -11.26 -11.93
CA ALA A 84 -4.55 -12.62 -12.36
C ALA A 84 -5.74 -13.58 -12.19
N ALA A 85 -6.49 -13.48 -11.09
CA ALA A 85 -7.69 -14.28 -10.86
C ALA A 85 -8.79 -13.96 -11.87
N ALA A 86 -9.07 -12.66 -12.11
CA ALA A 86 -10.04 -12.22 -13.10
C ALA A 86 -9.68 -12.71 -14.51
N HIS A 87 -8.40 -12.63 -14.89
CA HIS A 87 -7.92 -13.13 -16.17
C HIS A 87 -8.13 -14.64 -16.33
N ARG A 88 -7.80 -15.44 -15.31
CA ARG A 88 -8.04 -16.90 -15.32
C ARG A 88 -9.53 -17.22 -15.46
N SER A 89 -10.39 -16.52 -14.71
CA SER A 89 -11.84 -16.68 -14.80
C SER A 89 -12.39 -16.31 -16.17
N ALA A 90 -11.89 -15.23 -16.78
CA ALA A 90 -12.29 -14.81 -18.12
C ALA A 90 -11.92 -15.85 -19.18
N ILE A 91 -10.71 -16.43 -19.12
CA ILE A 91 -10.29 -17.53 -20.00
C ILE A 91 -11.19 -18.76 -19.82
N ALA A 92 -11.44 -19.16 -18.58
CA ALA A 92 -12.29 -20.31 -18.29
C ALA A 92 -13.71 -20.10 -18.83
N TYR A 93 -14.31 -18.95 -18.54
CA TYR A 93 -15.65 -18.60 -19.01
C TYR A 93 -15.72 -18.57 -20.54
N LYS A 94 -14.73 -17.94 -21.20
CA LYS A 94 -14.62 -17.96 -22.67
C LYS A 94 -14.61 -19.40 -23.20
N GLY A 95 -13.81 -20.28 -22.63
CA GLY A 95 -13.78 -21.70 -23.03
C GLY A 95 -15.10 -22.42 -22.82
N HIS A 96 -15.82 -22.16 -21.71
CA HIS A 96 -17.15 -22.73 -21.48
C HIS A 96 -18.18 -22.22 -22.49
N VAL A 97 -18.19 -20.91 -22.75
CA VAL A 97 -19.10 -20.28 -23.71
C VAL A 97 -18.84 -20.79 -25.12
N THR A 98 -17.57 -20.85 -25.55
CA THR A 98 -17.19 -21.44 -26.84
C THR A 98 -17.69 -22.88 -26.96
N ARG A 99 -17.38 -23.77 -26.00
CA ARG A 99 -17.86 -25.17 -26.05
C ARG A 99 -19.39 -25.28 -26.09
N LEU A 100 -20.09 -24.39 -25.40
CA LEU A 100 -21.55 -24.36 -25.39
C LEU A 100 -22.10 -23.92 -26.75
N ARG A 101 -21.55 -22.84 -27.32
CA ARG A 101 -21.90 -22.36 -28.66
C ARG A 101 -21.67 -23.44 -29.71
N ASN A 102 -20.52 -24.11 -29.67
CA ASN A 102 -20.19 -25.20 -30.59
C ASN A 102 -21.19 -26.36 -30.50
N ARG A 103 -21.61 -26.74 -29.29
CA ARG A 103 -22.63 -27.78 -29.13
C ARG A 103 -23.97 -27.37 -29.72
N ILE A 104 -24.42 -26.15 -29.46
CA ILE A 104 -25.68 -25.62 -29.99
C ILE A 104 -25.63 -25.52 -31.52
N ALA A 105 -24.52 -25.02 -32.07
CA ALA A 105 -24.27 -24.91 -33.51
C ALA A 105 -24.44 -26.26 -34.22
N ASN A 106 -23.85 -27.30 -33.62
CA ASN A 106 -23.89 -28.67 -34.13
C ASN A 106 -25.19 -29.42 -33.79
N GLY A 107 -26.22 -28.73 -33.26
CA GLY A 107 -27.50 -29.33 -32.89
C GLY A 107 -27.41 -30.30 -31.70
N VAL A 108 -26.32 -30.28 -30.91
CA VAL A 108 -26.10 -31.18 -29.77
C VAL A 108 -26.66 -30.57 -28.49
N CYS A 109 -27.37 -31.37 -27.70
CA CYS A 109 -27.90 -30.95 -26.40
C CYS A 109 -26.79 -30.41 -25.47
N PRO A 110 -26.96 -29.21 -24.88
CA PRO A 110 -25.93 -28.60 -24.04
C PRO A 110 -25.83 -29.23 -22.63
N VAL A 111 -26.86 -29.96 -22.20
CA VAL A 111 -26.92 -30.59 -20.87
C VAL A 111 -25.78 -31.61 -20.71
N ALA A 112 -25.05 -31.52 -19.62
CA ALA A 112 -23.95 -32.44 -19.32
C ALA A 112 -24.47 -33.89 -19.26
N GLY A 113 -23.79 -34.80 -19.96
CA GLY A 113 -24.17 -36.22 -20.04
C GLY A 113 -25.27 -36.56 -21.04
N CYS A 114 -25.94 -35.57 -21.63
CA CYS A 114 -26.93 -35.78 -22.69
C CYS A 114 -26.23 -35.80 -24.06
N ARG A 115 -26.53 -36.81 -24.89
CA ARG A 115 -26.00 -36.94 -26.26
C ARG A 115 -27.09 -36.80 -27.34
N ARG A 116 -28.24 -36.21 -27.00
CA ARG A 116 -29.32 -35.97 -27.97
C ARG A 116 -28.86 -34.95 -29.02
N HIS A 117 -29.23 -35.21 -30.26
CA HIS A 117 -28.98 -34.36 -31.42
C HIS A 117 -30.31 -33.88 -32.01
N PHE A 118 -30.30 -32.66 -32.55
CA PHE A 118 -31.46 -31.95 -33.07
C PHE A 118 -31.14 -31.42 -34.48
N ASP A 119 -31.44 -32.23 -35.49
CA ASP A 119 -31.19 -31.92 -36.90
C ASP A 119 -31.79 -30.57 -37.34
N ASN A 120 -32.99 -30.26 -36.84
CA ASN A 120 -33.70 -29.02 -37.15
C ASN A 120 -32.95 -27.77 -36.65
N VAL A 121 -32.29 -27.84 -35.49
CA VAL A 121 -31.50 -26.73 -34.93
C VAL A 121 -30.25 -26.50 -35.75
N GLN A 122 -29.51 -27.57 -36.07
CA GLN A 122 -28.31 -27.48 -36.89
C GLN A 122 -28.62 -26.95 -38.30
N ALA A 123 -29.67 -27.46 -38.94
CA ALA A 123 -30.11 -27.00 -40.26
C ALA A 123 -30.56 -25.53 -40.24
N HIS A 124 -31.29 -25.12 -39.19
CA HIS A 124 -31.71 -23.73 -39.03
C HIS A 124 -30.51 -22.78 -38.88
N ILE A 125 -29.54 -23.10 -38.02
CA ILE A 125 -28.35 -22.26 -37.80
C ILE A 125 -27.50 -22.20 -39.08
N THR A 126 -27.27 -23.33 -39.74
CA THR A 126 -26.47 -23.39 -40.98
C THR A 126 -27.13 -22.61 -42.12
N GLY A 127 -28.46 -22.67 -42.24
CA GLY A 127 -29.20 -22.01 -43.31
C GLY A 127 -29.50 -20.52 -43.07
N GLN A 128 -29.96 -20.17 -41.87
CA GLN A 128 -30.42 -18.80 -41.55
C GLN A 128 -29.39 -17.94 -40.82
N HIS A 129 -28.38 -18.56 -40.21
CA HIS A 129 -27.30 -17.85 -39.50
C HIS A 129 -25.90 -18.23 -40.00
N PRO A 130 -25.63 -18.14 -41.32
CA PRO A 130 -24.33 -18.52 -41.89
C PRO A 130 -23.18 -17.62 -41.41
N GLU A 131 -23.44 -16.34 -41.15
CA GLU A 131 -22.44 -15.39 -40.61
C GLU A 131 -22.05 -15.73 -39.17
N TRP A 132 -22.98 -16.20 -38.35
CA TRP A 132 -22.71 -16.63 -36.98
C TRP A 132 -21.78 -17.87 -36.94
N ALA A 133 -21.90 -18.74 -37.94
CA ALA A 133 -21.01 -19.88 -38.11
C ALA A 133 -19.62 -19.46 -38.62
N ALA A 134 -19.52 -18.35 -39.37
CA ALA A 134 -18.27 -17.78 -39.87
C ALA A 134 -17.49 -16.95 -38.83
N GLU A 135 -18.19 -16.27 -37.91
CA GLU A 135 -17.59 -15.50 -36.79
C GLU A 135 -17.08 -16.39 -35.65
N HIS A 136 -17.49 -17.66 -35.63
CA HIS A 136 -17.08 -18.67 -34.65
C HIS A 136 -16.52 -19.90 -35.38
N PRO A 137 -15.39 -19.80 -36.10
CA PRO A 137 -14.81 -20.91 -36.85
C PRO A 137 -14.45 -22.11 -35.96
N GLU A 138 -14.24 -21.88 -34.66
CA GLU A 138 -14.09 -22.94 -33.67
C GLU A 138 -15.36 -23.78 -33.42
N ALA A 139 -16.52 -23.38 -33.94
CA ALA A 139 -17.81 -24.06 -33.77
C ALA A 139 -18.11 -25.15 -34.80
N LEU A 140 -17.38 -25.17 -35.92
CA LEU A 140 -17.61 -26.08 -37.05
C LEU A 140 -16.55 -27.18 -37.20
N SER A 141 -15.61 -27.31 -36.25
CA SER A 141 -14.58 -28.37 -36.22
C SER A 141 -14.87 -29.46 -35.19
#